data_AF-A0A1K0FML6-F1
#
_entry.id   AF-A0A1K0FML6-F1
#
_cell.length_a   1.000
_cell.length_b   1.000
_cell.length_c   1.000
_cell.angle_alpha   90.00
_cell.angle_beta   90.00
_cell.angle_gamma   90.00
#
_symmetry.space_group_name_H-M   'P 1'
#
loop_
_entity.id
_entity.type
_entity.pdbx_description
1 polymer ?
#
loop_
_entity_poly.entity_id
_entity_poly.type
_entity_poly.pdbx_seq_one_letter_code
_entity_poly.pdbx_strand_id
1 'polypeptide(L)'
;MVQIANCWSGSPNVYVGTKPPCATVFSQNLPKAYYFLNKNQSSTSLGKRYYDVDAFRAEAGCYTKLQENGSSWAYDRRGKDHYWVKISSDRKDVVITSVTC
;
A
#
# COMPACT_ATOMS: atom_id res chain seq x y z
N MET A 1 -0.73 5.19 10.00
CA MET A 1 -1.18 5.46 8.62
C MET A 1 -0.09 4.96 7.68
N VAL A 2 -0.45 4.48 6.50
CA VAL A 2 0.51 4.04 5.46
C VAL A 2 0.13 4.64 4.13
N GLN A 3 1.08 4.73 3.22
CA GLN A 3 0.77 5.09 1.84
C GLN A 3 0.31 3.88 1.06
N ILE A 4 -0.71 4.08 0.22
CA ILE A 4 -1.18 3.10 -0.76
C ILE A 4 -1.29 3.75 -2.13
N ALA A 5 -1.24 2.96 -3.19
CA ALA A 5 -1.30 3.40 -4.57
C ALA A 5 -2.38 2.63 -5.33
N ASN A 6 -3.13 3.33 -6.18
CA ASN A 6 -4.13 2.73 -7.07
C ASN A 6 -3.56 2.34 -8.44
N CYS A 7 -2.28 1.98 -8.46
CA CYS A 7 -1.59 1.53 -9.65
C CYS A 7 -0.36 0.69 -9.28
N TRP A 8 0.13 -0.05 -10.27
CA TRP A 8 1.46 -0.63 -10.28
C TRP A 8 2.08 -0.54 -11.68
N SER A 9 3.40 -0.37 -11.76
CA SER A 9 4.14 -0.41 -13.03
C SER A 9 5.39 -1.25 -12.84
N GLY A 10 5.69 -2.08 -13.83
CA GLY A 10 6.84 -2.99 -13.84
C GLY A 10 6.52 -4.41 -13.36
N SER A 11 7.47 -5.30 -13.64
CA SER A 11 7.39 -6.74 -13.36
C SER A 11 7.66 -7.16 -11.91
N PRO A 12 8.55 -6.53 -11.12
CA PRO A 12 8.81 -7.02 -9.77
C PRO A 12 7.58 -6.76 -8.87
N ASN A 13 7.35 -7.63 -7.88
CA ASN A 13 6.31 -7.44 -6.87
C ASN A 13 6.72 -6.42 -5.79
N VAL A 14 7.97 -5.96 -5.84
CA VAL A 14 8.55 -5.05 -4.87
C VAL A 14 9.32 -3.94 -5.61
N TYR A 15 9.18 -2.71 -5.13
CA TYR A 15 9.92 -1.56 -5.63
C TYR A 15 10.47 -0.73 -4.46
N VAL A 16 11.79 -0.49 -4.41
CA VAL A 16 12.41 0.35 -3.38
C VAL A 16 12.30 1.81 -3.79
N GLY A 17 11.72 2.65 -2.92
CA GLY A 17 11.57 4.07 -3.21
C GLY A 17 10.51 4.77 -2.36
N THR A 18 10.55 6.09 -2.37
CA THR A 18 9.62 6.95 -1.62
C THR A 18 8.28 7.16 -2.34
N LYS A 19 8.24 6.99 -3.66
CA LYS A 19 7.03 7.03 -4.49
C LYS A 19 6.81 5.66 -5.13
N PRO A 20 5.56 5.25 -5.44
CA PRO A 20 5.33 4.01 -6.15
C PRO A 20 5.82 4.13 -7.61
N PRO A 21 6.10 3.01 -8.30
CA PRO A 21 6.67 3.02 -9.64
C PRO A 21 5.72 3.58 -10.73
N CYS A 22 4.46 3.83 -10.41
CA CYS A 22 3.40 4.16 -11.36
C CYS A 22 2.73 5.52 -11.12
N ALA A 23 3.03 6.19 -10.01
CA ALA A 23 2.38 7.45 -9.64
C ALA A 23 3.38 8.50 -9.18
N THR A 24 3.17 9.73 -9.64
CA THR A 24 3.92 10.92 -9.23
C THR A 24 3.10 11.88 -8.39
N VAL A 25 1.78 11.69 -8.33
CA VAL A 25 0.80 12.59 -7.71
C VAL A 25 0.25 11.98 -6.43
N PHE A 26 0.21 12.80 -5.36
CA PHE A 26 -0.51 12.47 -4.14
C PHE A 26 -1.97 12.93 -4.26
N SER A 27 -2.90 12.00 -4.41
CA SER A 27 -4.34 12.29 -4.51
C SER A 27 -5.15 11.04 -4.25
N GLN A 28 -6.26 11.20 -3.54
CA GLN A 28 -7.27 10.17 -3.40
C GLN A 28 -8.16 10.09 -4.65
N ASN A 29 -8.44 11.22 -5.30
CA ASN A 29 -9.51 11.29 -6.31
C ASN A 29 -9.07 11.01 -7.75
N LEU A 30 -7.78 10.76 -7.98
CA LEU A 30 -7.19 10.62 -9.32
C LEU A 30 -6.69 9.18 -9.57
N PRO A 31 -6.76 8.68 -10.81
CA PRO A 31 -6.09 7.45 -11.19
C PRO A 31 -4.57 7.64 -11.17
N LYS A 32 -3.81 6.54 -11.04
CA LYS A 32 -2.35 6.56 -11.01
C LYS A 32 -1.79 7.54 -9.97
N ALA A 33 -2.35 7.47 -8.77
CA ALA A 33 -2.03 8.31 -7.63
C ALA A 33 -1.72 7.46 -6.39
N TYR A 34 -1.11 8.08 -5.40
CA TYR A 34 -0.92 7.49 -4.07
C TYR A 34 -1.52 8.39 -3.00
N TYR A 35 -1.90 7.80 -1.87
CA TYR A 35 -2.57 8.49 -0.78
C TYR A 35 -2.39 7.76 0.56
N PHE A 36 -2.78 8.40 1.66
CA PHE A 36 -2.73 7.76 2.98
C PHE A 36 -4.00 6.94 3.26
N LEU A 37 -3.80 5.75 3.81
CA LEU A 37 -4.82 4.90 4.42
C LEU A 37 -4.58 4.87 5.94
N ASN A 38 -5.64 5.11 6.71
CA ASN A 38 -5.54 5.03 8.17
C ASN A 38 -5.54 3.57 8.64
N LYS A 39 -5.09 3.38 9.88
CA LYS A 39 -5.16 2.08 10.55
C LYS A 39 -6.63 1.65 10.65
N ASN A 40 -6.88 0.35 10.47
CA ASN A 40 -8.20 -0.29 10.49
C ASN A 40 -9.18 0.21 9.42
N GLN A 41 -8.72 0.99 8.43
CA GLN A 41 -9.51 1.29 7.24
C GLN A 41 -9.15 0.31 6.13
N SER A 42 -10.18 -0.17 5.42
CA SER A 42 -10.01 -0.94 4.18
C SER A 42 -9.79 0.01 3.01
N SER A 43 -8.93 -0.36 2.07
CA SER A 43 -8.81 0.31 0.76
C SER A 43 -10.17 0.51 0.07
N THR A 44 -11.06 -0.48 0.19
CA THR A 44 -12.38 -0.47 -0.46
C THR A 44 -13.40 0.44 0.22
N SER A 45 -13.18 0.78 1.50
CA SER A 45 -14.07 1.65 2.28
C SER A 45 -14.07 3.12 1.82
N LEU A 46 -13.16 3.48 0.91
CA LEU A 46 -12.95 4.84 0.43
C LEU A 46 -13.83 5.20 -0.79
N GLY A 47 -14.55 4.24 -1.38
CA GLY A 47 -15.58 4.46 -2.42
C GLY A 47 -15.21 3.96 -3.82
N LYS A 48 -16.03 4.30 -4.84
CA LYS A 48 -15.98 3.71 -6.20
C LYS A 48 -14.68 3.87 -6.98
N ARG A 49 -13.89 4.91 -6.74
CA ARG A 49 -12.60 5.13 -7.43
C ARG A 49 -11.42 4.38 -6.77
N TYR A 50 -11.69 3.64 -5.70
CA TYR A 50 -10.70 3.17 -4.73
C TYR A 50 -10.63 1.64 -4.60
N TYR A 51 -11.44 0.91 -5.38
CA TYR A 51 -11.45 -0.56 -5.39
C TYR A 51 -10.21 -1.18 -6.06
N ASP A 52 -9.35 -0.36 -6.69
CA ASP A 52 -8.14 -0.81 -7.40
C ASP A 52 -6.86 -0.41 -6.66
N VAL A 53 -6.72 -0.81 -5.39
CA VAL A 53 -5.43 -0.63 -4.72
C VAL A 53 -4.49 -1.72 -5.18
N ASP A 54 -3.44 -1.30 -5.87
CA ASP A 54 -2.49 -2.18 -6.53
C ASP A 54 -1.14 -2.22 -5.80
N ALA A 55 -0.91 -1.33 -4.83
CA ALA A 55 0.24 -1.42 -3.93
C ALA A 55 0.06 -0.69 -2.60
N PHE A 56 0.85 -1.12 -1.61
CA PHE A 56 1.05 -0.39 -0.35
C PHE A 56 2.54 -0.15 -0.07
N ARG A 57 2.85 0.88 0.70
CA ARG A 57 4.21 1.20 1.15
C ARG A 57 4.45 0.64 2.55
N ALA A 58 5.47 -0.19 2.68
CA ALA A 58 6.05 -0.54 3.97
C ALA A 58 7.13 0.50 4.31
N GLU A 59 6.91 1.19 5.43
CA GLU A 59 7.70 2.35 5.84
C GLU A 59 9.06 1.97 6.41
N ALA A 60 10.12 2.65 5.97
CA ALA A 60 11.45 2.54 6.56
C ALA A 60 11.38 2.77 8.08
N GLY A 61 12.13 1.98 8.84
CA GLY A 61 12.15 2.04 10.30
C GLY A 61 10.95 1.38 10.97
N CYS A 62 9.94 0.93 10.24
CA CYS A 62 8.70 0.43 10.82
C CYS A 62 8.49 -1.07 10.57
N TYR A 63 7.69 -1.67 11.45
CA TYR A 63 7.09 -2.97 11.28
C TYR A 63 5.60 -2.80 10.98
N THR A 64 5.18 -3.20 9.78
CA THR A 64 3.80 -3.03 9.29
C THR A 64 3.09 -4.37 9.22
N LYS A 65 1.90 -4.48 9.81
CA LYS A 65 0.99 -5.61 9.64
C LYS A 65 -0.22 -5.18 8.84
N LEU A 66 -0.67 -6.06 7.95
CA LEU A 66 -1.89 -5.87 7.18
C LEU A 66 -2.68 -7.17 7.08
N GLN A 67 -3.97 -7.02 6.82
CA GLN A 67 -4.85 -8.08 6.40
C GLN A 67 -5.20 -7.90 4.92
N GLU A 68 -5.13 -9.00 4.19
CA GLU A 68 -5.48 -9.10 2.79
C GLU A 68 -6.32 -10.36 2.63
N ASN A 69 -7.61 -10.20 2.31
CA ASN A 69 -8.57 -11.30 2.12
C ASN A 69 -8.56 -12.35 3.27
N GLY A 70 -8.58 -11.90 4.52
CA GLY A 70 -8.56 -12.76 5.71
C GLY A 70 -7.18 -13.34 6.08
N SER A 71 -6.18 -13.22 5.21
CA SER A 71 -4.79 -13.57 5.52
C SER A 71 -4.08 -12.40 6.16
N SER A 72 -3.15 -12.69 7.09
CA SER A 72 -2.34 -11.67 7.75
C SER A 72 -0.92 -11.69 7.22
N TRP A 73 -0.43 -10.52 6.82
CA TRP A 73 0.92 -10.31 6.33
C TRP A 73 1.66 -9.33 7.23
N ALA A 74 2.99 -9.49 7.28
CA ALA A 74 3.85 -8.61 8.05
C ALA A 74 5.12 -8.26 7.28
N TYR A 75 5.51 -7.00 7.39
CA TYR A 75 6.60 -6.42 6.63
C TYR A 75 7.51 -5.64 7.57
N ASP A 76 8.73 -6.14 7.78
CA ASP A 76 9.72 -5.54 8.68
C ASP A 76 10.76 -4.72 7.93
N ARG A 77 10.76 -3.41 8.19
CA ARG A 77 11.69 -2.42 7.63
C ARG A 77 12.46 -1.63 8.66
N ARG A 78 12.56 -2.14 9.87
CA ARG A 78 13.52 -1.63 10.85
C ARG A 78 14.93 -1.78 10.29
N GLY A 79 15.66 -0.66 10.18
CA GLY A 79 17.01 -0.60 9.60
C GLY A 79 17.07 -0.79 8.07
N LYS A 80 15.97 -0.63 7.34
CA LYS A 80 15.90 -0.78 5.87
C LYS A 80 15.13 0.39 5.24
N ASP A 81 15.34 0.61 3.94
CA ASP A 81 14.64 1.67 3.18
C ASP A 81 13.13 1.43 3.02
N HIS A 82 12.40 2.42 2.51
CA HIS A 82 11.01 2.23 2.09
C HIS A 82 10.92 1.28 0.91
N TYR A 83 9.87 0.48 0.86
CA TYR A 83 9.52 -0.23 -0.35
C TYR A 83 8.02 -0.31 -0.52
N TRP A 84 7.63 -0.32 -1.79
CA TRP A 84 6.30 -0.57 -2.25
C TRP A 84 6.16 -2.05 -2.56
N VAL A 85 5.04 -2.61 -2.17
CA VAL A 85 4.68 -4.00 -2.41
C VAL A 85 3.44 -4.00 -3.28
N LYS A 86 3.53 -4.71 -4.41
CA LYS A 86 2.41 -4.96 -5.30
C LYS A 86 1.38 -5.83 -4.59
N ILE A 87 0.13 -5.42 -4.67
CA ILE A 87 -1.04 -6.20 -4.28
C ILE A 87 -1.50 -6.97 -5.51
N SER A 88 -1.77 -8.26 -5.38
CA SER A 88 -2.14 -9.06 -6.54
C SER A 88 -3.53 -8.68 -7.05
N SER A 89 -3.74 -8.77 -8.36
CA SER A 89 -4.96 -8.27 -9.03
C SER A 89 -6.25 -8.99 -8.62
N ASP A 90 -6.12 -10.19 -8.06
CA ASP A 90 -7.18 -11.01 -7.45
C ASP A 90 -7.50 -10.60 -6.00
N ARG A 91 -6.76 -9.65 -5.39
CA ARG A 91 -6.74 -9.40 -3.93
C ARG A 91 -6.71 -7.91 -3.55
N LYS A 92 -7.61 -7.11 -4.12
CA LYS A 92 -7.56 -5.62 -4.01
C LYS A 92 -8.07 -5.00 -2.69
N ASP A 93 -8.33 -5.82 -1.68
CA ASP A 93 -8.73 -5.36 -0.34
C ASP A 93 -7.58 -5.52 0.66
N VAL A 94 -7.09 -4.39 1.15
CA VAL A 94 -6.05 -4.32 2.17
C VAL A 94 -6.54 -3.50 3.35
N VAL A 95 -6.37 -4.07 4.54
CA VAL A 95 -6.63 -3.40 5.83
C VAL A 95 -5.34 -3.33 6.62
N ILE A 96 -4.95 -2.13 7.01
CA ILE A 96 -3.72 -1.93 7.79
C ILE A 96 -4.02 -2.12 9.27
N THR A 97 -3.57 -3.23 9.82
CA THR A 97 -3.91 -3.62 11.20
C THR A 97 -2.93 -3.09 12.23
N SER A 98 -1.66 -2.86 11.86
CA SER A 98 -0.67 -2.24 12.74
C SER A 98 0.47 -1.59 11.98
N VAL A 99 1.02 -0.52 12.54
CA VAL A 99 2.30 0.07 12.15
C VAL A 99 3.02 0.42 13.44
N THR A 100 4.24 -0.09 13.61
CA THR A 100 5.07 0.16 14.80
C THR A 100 6.45 0.60 14.36
N CYS A 101 6.80 1.83 14.72
CA CYS A 101 8.10 2.45 14.58
C CYS A 101 8.45 2.95 16.00
#